data_AF-A0A958EIK7-F1
#
_entry.id   AF-A0A958EIK7-F1
#
_cell.length_a   1.000
_cell.length_b   1.000
_cell.length_c   1.000
_cell.angle_alpha   90.00
_cell.angle_beta   90.00
_cell.angle_gamma   90.00
#
_symmetry.space_group_name_H-M   'P 1'
#
loop_
_entity.id
_entity.type
_entity.pdbx_description
1 polymer ?
#
loop_
_entity_poly.entity_id
_entity_poly.type
_entity_poly.pdbx_seq_one_letter_code
_entity_poly.pdbx_strand_id
1 'polypeptide(L)'
;MKDILTNLVKLTNVSAQDVATLQEAAPEIQGWGPEIVALFYNTLYDYAETAKVFKPGERPDREVTLSDWYTKLLTGKIDETFWQHQWFVGLIHIKREVRNHVMMSMMSRIQIFFFEKCLENFDVAKTHRLFTAFKRITDVIAGLIAEGYFENYITAMETVLGIKRNLVNNMLVMEVDRMIKKAKPA
;
A
#
# COMPACT_ATOMS: atom_id res chain seq x y z
N MET A 1 -9.30 -10.34 -6.21
CA MET A 1 -9.35 -8.87 -6.03
C MET A 1 -10.71 -8.39 -5.52
N LYS A 2 -11.84 -8.59 -6.23
CA LYS A 2 -13.15 -8.00 -5.84
C LYS A 2 -13.59 -8.29 -4.40
N ASP A 3 -13.50 -9.54 -3.95
CA ASP A 3 -13.90 -9.91 -2.58
C ASP A 3 -12.95 -9.33 -1.53
N ILE A 4 -11.65 -9.31 -1.84
CA ILE A 4 -10.61 -8.69 -1.00
C ILE A 4 -10.88 -7.20 -0.85
N LEU A 5 -11.12 -6.48 -1.95
CA LEU A 5 -11.46 -5.07 -1.94
C LEU A 5 -12.73 -4.81 -1.12
N THR A 6 -13.75 -5.64 -1.30
CA THR A 6 -15.03 -5.52 -0.56
C THR A 6 -14.79 -5.65 0.95
N ASN A 7 -14.01 -6.64 1.36
CA ASN A 7 -13.66 -6.86 2.77
C ASN A 7 -12.83 -5.71 3.32
N LEU A 8 -11.79 -5.26 2.60
CA LEU A 8 -10.94 -4.15 3.01
C LEU A 8 -11.75 -2.88 3.19
N VAL A 9 -12.56 -2.47 2.20
CA VAL A 9 -13.43 -1.29 2.29
C VAL A 9 -14.40 -1.40 3.46
N LYS A 10 -15.01 -2.57 3.66
CA LYS A 10 -15.96 -2.80 4.75
C LYS A 10 -15.30 -2.70 6.13
N LEU A 11 -14.10 -3.26 6.29
CA LEU A 11 -13.41 -3.35 7.58
C LEU A 11 -12.65 -2.07 7.95
N THR A 12 -12.10 -1.35 6.97
CA THR A 12 -11.49 -0.02 7.20
C THR A 12 -12.54 1.09 7.31
N ASN A 13 -13.78 0.79 6.91
CA ASN A 13 -14.89 1.74 6.84
C ASN A 13 -14.59 2.95 5.94
N VAL A 14 -13.92 2.70 4.80
CA VAL A 14 -13.78 3.69 3.72
C VAL A 14 -15.15 3.95 3.10
N SER A 15 -15.47 5.22 2.91
CA SER A 15 -16.72 5.70 2.35
C SER A 15 -16.50 6.78 1.31
N ALA A 16 -17.57 7.14 0.57
CA ALA A 16 -17.54 8.28 -0.34
C ALA A 16 -17.20 9.60 0.37
N GLN A 17 -17.51 9.71 1.67
CA GLN A 17 -17.17 10.91 2.46
C GLN A 17 -15.66 11.04 2.69
N ASP A 18 -14.93 9.93 2.82
CA ASP A 18 -13.47 9.98 2.96
C ASP A 18 -12.84 10.51 1.66
N VAL A 19 -13.36 10.07 0.50
CA VAL A 19 -12.93 10.55 -0.82
C VAL A 19 -13.23 12.05 -0.98
N ALA A 20 -14.46 12.48 -0.66
CA ALA A 20 -14.85 13.88 -0.71
C ALA A 20 -13.99 14.75 0.21
N THR A 21 -13.67 14.26 1.42
CA THR A 21 -12.80 14.97 2.38
C THR A 21 -11.42 15.23 1.80
N LEU A 22 -10.80 14.25 1.13
CA LEU A 22 -9.51 14.44 0.48
C LEU A 22 -9.58 15.42 -0.69
N GLN A 23 -10.62 15.31 -1.52
CA GLN A 23 -10.81 16.16 -2.69
C GLN A 23 -11.08 17.62 -2.32
N GLU A 24 -11.89 17.87 -1.29
CA GLU A 24 -12.15 19.21 -0.76
C GLU A 24 -10.87 19.87 -0.23
N ALA A 25 -10.01 19.10 0.44
CA ALA A 25 -8.74 19.59 0.97
C ALA A 25 -7.61 19.65 -0.07
N ALA A 26 -7.80 19.08 -1.27
CA ALA A 26 -6.76 18.94 -2.29
C ALA A 26 -6.02 20.26 -2.61
N PRO A 27 -6.68 21.42 -2.77
CA PRO A 27 -5.98 22.68 -3.04
C PRO A 27 -4.97 23.08 -1.95
N GLU A 28 -5.22 22.70 -0.69
CA GLU A 28 -4.39 23.03 0.46
C GLU A 28 -3.24 22.02 0.67
N ILE A 29 -3.43 20.76 0.27
CA ILE A 29 -2.51 19.66 0.59
C ILE A 29 -1.73 19.10 -0.61
N GLN A 30 -2.11 19.47 -1.84
CA GLN A 30 -1.37 19.06 -3.05
C GLN A 30 0.10 19.52 -3.01
N GLY A 31 0.36 20.67 -2.40
CA GLY A 31 1.71 21.24 -2.25
C GLY A 31 2.65 20.41 -1.38
N TRP A 32 2.15 19.44 -0.63
CA TRP A 32 2.97 18.53 0.19
C TRP A 32 3.62 17.41 -0.63
N GLY A 33 3.20 17.22 -1.89
CA GLY A 33 3.71 16.18 -2.78
C GLY A 33 5.24 16.11 -2.88
N PRO A 34 5.95 17.23 -3.15
CA PRO A 34 7.41 17.23 -3.19
C PRO A 34 8.08 16.76 -1.90
N GLU A 35 7.53 17.12 -0.73
CA GLU A 35 8.07 16.68 0.55
C GLU A 35 7.80 15.19 0.82
N ILE A 36 6.62 14.68 0.43
CA ILE A 36 6.30 13.24 0.48
C ILE A 36 7.26 12.44 -0.39
N VAL A 37 7.51 12.91 -1.62
CA VAL A 37 8.42 12.27 -2.57
C VAL A 37 9.85 12.26 -2.02
N ALA A 38 10.34 13.40 -1.53
CA ALA A 38 11.66 13.51 -0.92
C ALA A 38 11.79 12.59 0.30
N LEU A 39 10.81 12.61 1.22
CA LEU A 39 10.78 11.71 2.38
C LEU A 39 10.89 10.24 1.95
N PHE A 40 10.07 9.84 0.97
CA PHE A 40 9.99 8.46 0.52
C PHE A 40 11.31 8.00 -0.10
N TYR A 41 11.83 8.73 -1.10
CA TYR A 41 13.03 8.30 -1.82
C TYR A 41 14.32 8.53 -1.04
N ASN A 42 14.44 9.58 -0.22
CA ASN A 42 15.60 9.70 0.67
C ASN A 42 15.65 8.50 1.63
N THR A 43 14.53 8.16 2.28
CA THR A 43 14.48 7.01 3.20
C THR A 43 14.91 5.70 2.51
N LEU A 44 14.44 5.46 1.28
CA LEU A 44 14.76 4.22 0.56
C LEU A 44 16.20 4.18 0.03
N TYR A 45 16.78 5.30 -0.38
CA TYR A 45 18.15 5.36 -0.89
C TYR A 45 19.18 5.42 0.25
N ASP A 46 18.84 5.99 1.40
CA ASP A 46 19.72 6.10 2.56
C ASP A 46 19.89 4.76 3.30
N TYR A 47 18.94 3.83 3.13
CA TYR A 47 19.04 2.49 3.68
C TYR A 47 19.55 1.48 2.64
N ALA A 48 20.73 0.92 2.90
CA ALA A 48 21.45 0.07 1.96
C ALA A 48 20.62 -1.12 1.42
N GLU A 49 19.76 -1.74 2.22
CA GLU A 49 18.95 -2.87 1.76
C GLU A 49 17.87 -2.45 0.76
N THR A 50 17.24 -1.30 0.96
CA THR A 50 16.23 -0.78 0.01
C THR A 50 16.85 -0.13 -1.20
N ALA A 51 18.05 0.46 -1.07
CA ALA A 51 18.78 1.07 -2.17
C ALA A 51 19.12 0.06 -3.29
N LYS A 52 19.41 -1.21 -2.93
CA LYS A 52 19.71 -2.29 -3.89
C LYS A 52 18.59 -2.58 -4.89
N VAL A 53 17.36 -2.20 -4.58
CA VAL A 53 16.20 -2.37 -5.48
C VAL A 53 16.31 -1.48 -6.72
N PHE A 54 17.02 -0.35 -6.61
CA PHE A 54 17.11 0.67 -7.65
C PHE A 54 18.30 0.47 -8.57
N LYS A 55 18.09 0.75 -9.86
CA LYS A 55 19.17 0.83 -10.84
C LYS A 55 19.68 2.27 -10.95
N PRO A 56 20.96 2.48 -11.33
CA PRO A 56 21.48 3.81 -11.57
C PRO A 56 20.60 4.61 -12.54
N GLY A 57 20.30 5.87 -12.19
CA GLY A 57 19.50 6.78 -13.01
C GLY A 57 17.98 6.63 -12.89
N GLU A 58 17.45 5.66 -12.14
CA GLU A 58 15.98 5.48 -12.05
C GLU A 58 15.27 6.52 -11.18
N ARG A 59 15.98 7.15 -10.23
CA ARG A 59 15.35 7.98 -9.20
C ARG A 59 14.37 9.03 -9.75
N PRO A 60 14.70 9.84 -10.78
CA PRO A 60 13.78 10.88 -11.28
C PRO A 60 12.45 10.31 -11.77
N ASP A 61 12.47 9.22 -12.55
CA ASP A 61 11.23 8.60 -13.06
C ASP A 61 10.36 8.03 -11.94
N ARG A 62 11.00 7.50 -10.89
CA ARG A 62 10.32 6.95 -9.73
C ARG A 62 9.66 8.07 -8.90
N GLU A 63 10.38 9.17 -8.69
CA GLU A 63 9.86 10.36 -8.02
C GLU A 63 8.62 10.92 -8.72
N VAL A 64 8.64 11.02 -10.06
CA VAL A 64 7.46 11.41 -10.86
C VAL A 64 6.29 10.45 -10.64
N THR A 65 6.55 9.14 -10.66
CA THR A 65 5.50 8.12 -10.46
C THR A 65 4.77 8.29 -9.13
N LEU A 66 5.50 8.55 -8.04
CA LEU A 66 4.92 8.77 -6.72
C LEU A 66 4.17 10.11 -6.64
N SER A 67 4.73 11.16 -7.24
CA SER A 67 4.08 12.47 -7.34
C SER A 67 2.73 12.38 -8.05
N ASP A 68 2.69 11.68 -9.19
CA ASP A 68 1.46 11.44 -9.96
C ASP A 68 0.46 10.61 -9.18
N TRP A 69 0.93 9.58 -8.47
CA TRP A 69 0.08 8.77 -7.60
C TRP A 69 -0.55 9.60 -6.48
N TYR A 70 0.22 10.46 -5.82
CA TYR A 70 -0.30 11.36 -4.79
C TYR A 70 -1.33 12.34 -5.36
N THR A 71 -1.04 12.91 -6.53
CA THR A 71 -1.98 13.83 -7.22
C THR A 71 -3.29 13.12 -7.58
N LYS A 72 -3.23 11.89 -8.09
CA LYS A 72 -4.41 11.07 -8.41
C LYS A 72 -5.20 10.68 -7.17
N LEU A 73 -4.53 10.41 -6.05
CA LEU A 73 -5.19 10.11 -4.78
C LEU A 73 -6.04 11.31 -4.31
N LEU A 74 -5.56 12.53 -4.52
CA LEU A 74 -6.24 13.75 -4.07
C LEU A 74 -7.31 14.25 -5.04
N THR A 75 -7.06 14.18 -6.35
CA THR A 75 -7.90 14.85 -7.36
C THR A 75 -8.62 13.87 -8.29
N GLY A 76 -8.22 12.60 -8.28
CA GLY A 76 -8.77 11.57 -9.15
C GLY A 76 -10.08 10.96 -8.65
N LYS A 77 -10.65 10.08 -9.48
CA LYS A 77 -11.78 9.24 -9.11
C LYS A 77 -11.26 7.97 -8.43
N ILE A 78 -11.72 7.72 -7.21
CA ILE A 78 -11.46 6.47 -6.48
C ILE A 78 -12.54 5.45 -6.86
N ASP A 79 -12.44 4.94 -8.09
CA ASP A 79 -13.35 3.97 -8.67
C ASP A 79 -12.68 2.59 -8.87
N GLU A 80 -13.34 1.68 -9.57
CA GLU A 80 -12.79 0.34 -9.84
C GLU A 80 -11.42 0.40 -10.53
N THR A 81 -11.22 1.34 -11.47
CA THR A 81 -9.95 1.48 -12.20
C THR A 81 -8.83 1.90 -11.26
N PHE A 82 -9.12 2.81 -10.31
CA PHE A 82 -8.16 3.19 -9.27
C PHE A 82 -7.73 1.98 -8.44
N TRP A 83 -8.67 1.14 -8.00
CA TRP A 83 -8.36 -0.03 -7.18
C TRP A 83 -7.62 -1.13 -7.95
N GLN A 84 -8.00 -1.35 -9.22
CA GLN A 84 -7.26 -2.25 -10.12
C GLN A 84 -5.81 -1.80 -10.31
N HIS A 85 -5.57 -0.49 -10.40
CA HIS A 85 -4.21 0.04 -10.46
C HIS A 85 -3.42 -0.27 -9.18
N GLN A 86 -4.01 -0.10 -7.99
CA GLN A 86 -3.31 -0.44 -6.73
C GLN A 86 -2.98 -1.94 -6.64
N TRP A 87 -3.90 -2.80 -7.10
CA TRP A 87 -3.63 -4.23 -7.23
C TRP A 87 -2.43 -4.52 -8.16
N PHE A 88 -2.38 -3.85 -9.31
CA PHE A 88 -1.28 -3.97 -10.26
C PHE A 88 0.06 -3.45 -9.70
N VAL A 89 0.03 -2.41 -8.87
CA VAL A 89 1.24 -1.92 -8.17
C VAL A 89 1.88 -3.03 -7.33
N GLY A 90 1.09 -3.96 -6.76
CA GLY A 90 1.62 -5.16 -6.09
C GLY A 90 2.51 -6.02 -7.00
N LEU A 91 2.10 -6.24 -8.26
CA LEU A 91 2.90 -6.99 -9.25
C LEU A 91 4.24 -6.32 -9.55
N ILE A 92 4.24 -4.98 -9.66
CA ILE A 92 5.47 -4.22 -9.89
C ILE A 92 6.44 -4.41 -8.73
N HIS A 93 5.95 -4.38 -7.50
CA HIS A 93 6.80 -4.57 -6.33
C HIS A 93 7.34 -5.99 -6.23
N ILE A 94 6.53 -7.03 -6.53
CA ILE A 94 7.00 -8.42 -6.62
C ILE A 94 8.14 -8.54 -7.63
N LYS A 95 7.95 -7.98 -8.84
CA LYS A 95 8.96 -8.01 -9.91
C LYS A 95 10.27 -7.33 -9.50
N ARG A 96 10.20 -6.35 -8.58
CA ARG A 96 11.35 -5.63 -8.05
C ARG A 96 11.86 -6.18 -6.72
N GLU A 97 11.35 -7.33 -6.28
CA GLU A 97 11.73 -8.00 -5.03
C GLU A 97 11.51 -7.14 -3.78
N VAL A 98 10.63 -6.13 -3.85
CA VAL A 98 10.23 -5.36 -2.67
C VAL A 98 9.31 -6.24 -1.85
N ARG A 99 9.61 -6.46 -0.57
CA ARG A 99 8.79 -7.31 0.31
C ARG A 99 7.73 -6.48 1.05
N ASN A 100 6.64 -7.14 1.46
CA ASN A 100 5.52 -6.50 2.17
C ASN A 100 5.95 -5.65 3.38
N HIS A 101 6.96 -6.07 4.15
CA HIS A 101 7.41 -5.28 5.30
C HIS A 101 7.98 -3.91 4.90
N VAL A 102 8.66 -3.80 3.75
CA VAL A 102 9.17 -2.50 3.23
C VAL A 102 7.99 -1.62 2.82
N MET A 103 7.04 -2.19 2.06
CA MET A 103 5.84 -1.48 1.62
C MET A 103 5.04 -0.94 2.81
N MET A 104 4.74 -1.79 3.80
CA MET A 104 4.00 -1.39 5.00
C MET A 104 4.75 -0.34 5.82
N SER A 105 6.07 -0.45 5.94
CA SER A 105 6.89 0.52 6.68
C SER A 105 6.87 1.89 6.00
N MET A 106 6.98 1.93 4.67
CA MET A 106 6.93 3.20 3.93
C MET A 106 5.53 3.81 3.91
N MET A 107 4.48 2.99 3.83
CA MET A 107 3.11 3.49 3.97
C MET A 107 2.89 4.13 5.35
N SER A 108 3.33 3.46 6.42
CA SER A 108 3.28 4.02 7.77
C SER A 108 4.02 5.35 7.86
N ARG A 109 5.21 5.45 7.27
CA ARG A 109 6.01 6.69 7.26
C ARG A 109 5.30 7.83 6.52
N ILE A 110 4.65 7.56 5.39
CA ILE A 110 3.82 8.54 4.67
C ILE A 110 2.62 8.97 5.51
N GLN A 111 1.92 8.03 6.16
CA GLN A 111 0.76 8.35 7.00
C GLN A 111 1.13 9.25 8.18
N ILE A 112 2.25 8.97 8.85
CA ILE A 112 2.73 9.81 9.96
C ILE A 112 3.10 11.21 9.48
N PHE A 113 3.85 11.32 8.38
CA PHE A 113 4.20 12.61 7.80
C PHE A 113 2.95 13.42 7.43
N PHE A 114 1.95 12.77 6.81
CA PHE A 114 0.70 13.43 6.45
C PHE A 114 -0.06 13.93 7.69
N PHE A 115 -0.07 13.15 8.78
CA PHE A 115 -0.66 13.56 10.05
C PHE A 115 0.05 14.78 10.66
N GLU A 116 1.39 14.77 10.69
CA GLU A 116 2.20 15.89 11.18
C GLU A 116 1.93 17.16 10.38
N LYS A 117 1.88 17.07 9.04
CA LYS A 117 1.50 18.20 8.19
C LYS A 117 0.08 18.70 8.47
N CYS A 118 -0.86 17.81 8.77
CA CYS A 118 -2.20 18.23 9.17
C CYS A 118 -2.16 19.02 10.48
N LEU A 119 -1.44 18.55 11.50
CA LEU A 119 -1.29 19.24 12.79
C LEU A 119 -0.65 20.63 12.65
N GLU A 120 0.29 20.79 11.73
CA GLU A 120 0.97 22.06 11.47
C GLU A 120 0.07 23.09 10.78
N ASN A 121 -0.90 22.65 9.97
CA ASN A 121 -1.63 23.51 9.05
C ASN A 121 -3.11 23.68 9.38
N PHE A 122 -3.69 22.81 10.20
CA PHE A 122 -5.13 22.76 10.45
C PHE A 122 -5.47 22.64 11.93
N ASP A 123 -6.69 23.04 12.28
CA ASP A 123 -7.23 22.78 13.61
C ASP A 123 -7.42 21.27 13.88
N VAL A 124 -7.68 20.91 15.13
CA VAL A 124 -7.83 19.52 15.58
C VAL A 124 -8.97 18.81 14.84
N ALA A 125 -10.08 19.48 14.58
CA ALA A 125 -11.26 18.86 13.96
C ALA A 125 -10.99 18.53 12.48
N LYS A 126 -10.43 19.47 11.73
CA LYS A 126 -10.03 19.28 10.33
C LYS A 126 -8.90 18.27 10.22
N THR A 127 -7.91 18.32 11.11
CA THR A 127 -6.82 17.32 11.18
C THR A 127 -7.37 15.92 11.37
N HIS A 128 -8.23 15.71 12.37
CA HIS A 128 -8.81 14.40 12.64
C HIS A 128 -9.60 13.88 11.43
N ARG A 129 -10.45 14.72 10.84
CA ARG A 129 -11.25 14.35 9.66
C ARG A 129 -10.39 13.98 8.46
N LEU A 130 -9.43 14.85 8.12
CA LEU A 130 -8.58 14.69 6.94
C LEU A 130 -7.61 13.51 7.07
N PHE A 131 -6.94 13.38 8.21
CA PHE A 131 -6.05 12.26 8.46
C PHE A 131 -6.80 10.93 8.50
N THR A 132 -7.99 10.87 9.11
CA THR A 132 -8.79 9.63 9.12
C THR A 132 -9.15 9.18 7.71
N ALA A 133 -9.58 10.11 6.85
CA ALA A 133 -9.87 9.82 5.45
C ALA A 133 -8.64 9.31 4.68
N PHE A 134 -7.51 10.03 4.79
CA PHE A 134 -6.25 9.65 4.19
C PHE A 134 -5.80 8.26 4.64
N LYS A 135 -5.82 8.02 5.96
CA LYS A 135 -5.40 6.77 6.57
C LYS A 135 -6.24 5.60 6.11
N ARG A 136 -7.58 5.70 6.17
CA ARG A 136 -8.46 4.60 5.75
C ARG A 136 -8.26 4.23 4.29
N ILE A 137 -8.17 5.22 3.40
CA ILE A 137 -7.94 4.98 1.98
C ILE A 137 -6.59 4.32 1.77
N THR A 138 -5.52 4.87 2.36
CA THR A 138 -4.17 4.30 2.21
C THR A 138 -3.99 2.93 2.87
N ASP A 139 -4.73 2.61 3.93
CA ASP A 139 -4.77 1.27 4.53
C ASP A 139 -5.44 0.26 3.59
N VAL A 140 -6.50 0.65 2.85
CA VAL A 140 -7.09 -0.20 1.79
C VAL A 140 -6.07 -0.41 0.65
N ILE A 141 -5.37 0.64 0.23
CA ILE A 141 -4.31 0.55 -0.79
C ILE A 141 -3.22 -0.44 -0.35
N ALA A 142 -2.72 -0.30 0.87
CA ALA A 142 -1.70 -1.17 1.43
C ALA A 142 -2.18 -2.63 1.53
N GLY A 143 -3.41 -2.84 2.01
CA GLY A 143 -4.03 -4.17 2.07
C GLY A 143 -4.17 -4.81 0.68
N LEU A 144 -4.64 -4.07 -0.32
CA LEU A 144 -4.75 -4.57 -1.70
C LEU A 144 -3.39 -4.94 -2.28
N ILE A 145 -2.39 -4.09 -2.08
CA ILE A 145 -1.02 -4.37 -2.54
C ILE A 145 -0.53 -5.65 -1.88
N ALA A 146 -0.64 -5.76 -0.55
CA ALA A 146 -0.14 -6.90 0.22
C ALA A 146 -0.81 -8.23 -0.16
N GLU A 147 -2.14 -8.23 -0.30
CA GLU A 147 -2.91 -9.39 -0.78
C GLU A 147 -2.57 -9.74 -2.24
N GLY A 148 -2.26 -8.71 -3.04
CA GLY A 148 -1.72 -8.88 -4.39
C GLY A 148 -0.46 -9.75 -4.42
N TYR A 149 0.42 -9.68 -3.42
CA TYR A 149 1.59 -10.59 -3.37
C TYR A 149 1.16 -12.04 -3.25
N PHE A 150 0.33 -12.33 -2.25
CA PHE A 150 -0.08 -13.69 -1.94
C PHE A 150 -0.83 -14.32 -3.11
N GLU A 151 -1.85 -13.64 -3.63
CA GLU A 151 -2.64 -14.14 -4.75
C GLU A 151 -1.79 -14.39 -6.00
N ASN A 152 -0.84 -13.51 -6.31
CA ASN A 152 0.02 -13.69 -7.48
C ASN A 152 1.03 -14.84 -7.31
N TYR A 153 1.53 -15.11 -6.10
CA TYR A 153 2.34 -16.31 -5.86
C TYR A 153 1.53 -17.59 -6.08
N ILE A 154 0.30 -17.66 -5.55
CA ILE A 154 -0.58 -18.81 -5.75
C ILE A 154 -0.92 -18.98 -7.25
N THR A 155 -1.28 -17.89 -7.93
CA THR A 155 -1.56 -17.92 -9.37
C THR A 155 -0.35 -18.37 -10.17
N ALA A 156 0.87 -17.95 -9.82
CA ALA A 156 2.08 -18.43 -10.47
C ALA A 156 2.28 -19.94 -10.29
N MET A 157 2.07 -20.48 -9.09
CA MET A 157 2.15 -21.94 -8.85
C MET A 157 1.11 -22.70 -9.67
N GLU A 158 -0.11 -22.18 -9.75
CA GLU A 158 -1.17 -22.83 -10.53
C GLU A 158 -0.90 -22.79 -12.03
N THR A 159 -0.51 -21.63 -12.56
CA THR A 159 -0.33 -21.42 -14.00
C THR A 159 0.97 -22.01 -14.54
N VAL A 160 2.07 -21.96 -13.78
CA VAL A 160 3.39 -22.42 -14.22
C VAL A 160 3.61 -23.90 -13.87
N LEU A 161 3.17 -24.32 -12.68
CA LEU A 161 3.45 -25.68 -12.17
C LEU A 161 2.22 -26.61 -12.22
N GLY A 162 1.04 -26.10 -12.57
CA GLY A 162 -0.21 -26.89 -12.59
C GLY A 162 -0.71 -27.28 -11.20
N ILE A 163 -0.18 -26.67 -10.12
CA ILE A 163 -0.56 -26.99 -8.75
C ILE A 163 -1.87 -26.29 -8.41
N LYS A 164 -2.95 -27.06 -8.20
CA LYS A 164 -4.26 -26.51 -7.86
C LYS A 164 -4.21 -25.75 -6.53
N ARG A 165 -4.89 -24.59 -6.46
CA ARG A 165 -5.01 -23.76 -5.24
C ARG A 165 -5.38 -24.55 -3.98
N ASN A 166 -6.36 -25.45 -4.07
CA ASN A 166 -6.79 -26.26 -2.93
C ASN A 166 -5.68 -27.17 -2.39
N LEU A 167 -4.80 -27.68 -3.26
CA LEU A 167 -3.66 -28.48 -2.83
C LEU A 167 -2.63 -27.60 -2.11
N VAL A 168 -2.33 -26.40 -2.62
CA VAL A 168 -1.44 -25.44 -1.92
C VAL A 168 -1.97 -25.11 -0.53
N ASN A 169 -3.28 -24.85 -0.40
CA ASN A 169 -3.92 -24.57 0.87
C ASN A 169 -3.81 -25.76 1.84
N ASN A 170 -4.06 -26.98 1.39
CA ASN A 170 -3.93 -28.18 2.23
C ASN A 170 -2.49 -28.39 2.70
N MET A 171 -1.49 -28.21 1.82
CA MET A 171 -0.08 -28.30 2.17
C MET A 171 0.31 -27.24 3.20
N LEU A 172 -0.19 -26.00 3.05
CA LEU A 172 0.05 -24.92 4.00
C LEU A 172 -0.53 -25.25 5.39
N VAL A 173 -1.77 -25.74 5.46
CA VAL A 173 -2.40 -26.12 6.73
C VAL A 173 -1.59 -27.20 7.44
N MET A 174 -1.21 -28.26 6.72
CA MET A 174 -0.40 -29.35 7.28
C MET A 174 0.95 -28.84 7.82
N GLU A 175 1.62 -27.94 7.09
CA GLU A 175 2.90 -27.38 7.51
C GLU A 175 2.74 -26.45 8.71
N VAL A 176 1.71 -25.61 8.73
CA VAL A 176 1.40 -24.73 9.87
C VAL A 176 1.11 -25.55 11.12
N ASP A 177 0.31 -26.61 11.03
CA ASP A 177 0.03 -27.52 12.15
C ASP A 177 1.32 -28.15 12.70
N ARG A 178 2.22 -28.56 11.80
CA ARG A 178 3.55 -29.08 12.17
C ARG A 178 4.39 -28.03 12.91
N MET A 179 4.43 -26.80 12.40
CA MET A 179 5.15 -25.69 13.01
C MET A 179 4.59 -25.32 14.39
N ILE A 180 3.26 -25.23 14.53
CA ILE A 180 2.59 -24.95 15.80
C ILE A 180 2.92 -26.02 16.83
N LYS A 181 2.87 -27.30 16.44
CA LYS A 181 3.21 -28.42 17.35
C LYS A 181 4.65 -28.33 17.85
N LYS A 182 5.58 -27.88 17.01
CA LYS A 182 7.00 -27.67 17.40
C LYS A 182 7.20 -26.45 18.29
N ALA A 183 6.37 -25.42 18.15
CA ALA A 183 6.49 -24.16 18.88
C ALA A 183 5.84 -24.18 20.27
N LYS A 184 4.93 -25.11 20.55
CA LYS A 184 4.36 -25.28 21.90
C LYS A 184 5.45 -25.84 22.84
N PRO A 185 5.82 -25.14 23.93
CA PRO A 185 6.68 -25.72 24.96
C PRO A 185 5.98 -26.95 25.58
N ALA A 186 6.78 -27.93 25.97
CA ALA A 186 6.31 -29.16 26.63
C ALA A 186 5.56 -28.87 27.94
#